data_AF-A0A1A2YUE1-F1
#
_entry.id   AF-A0A1A2YUE1-F1
#
_cell.length_a   1.000
_cell.length_b   1.000
_cell.length_c   1.000
_cell.angle_alpha   90.00
_cell.angle_beta   90.00
_cell.angle_gamma   90.00
#
_symmetry.space_group_name_H-M   'P 1'
#
loop_
_entity.id
_entity.type
_entity.pdbx_description
1 polymer ?
#
loop_
_entity_poly.entity_id
_entity_poly.type
_entity_poly.pdbx_seq_one_letter_code
_entity_poly.pdbx_strand_id
1 'polypeptide(L)'
;MEKVIAVLMRPEPDDDWCARQRGHVADALLELGLFGLQVNVRDSAVRHSLMTLTTMDPPAGAVVSMWTQQCYGDQIHAALKFLGQECEQLAAYLVTESVPLAAPPTEPGCRTTGLANIALLRRPAHLDQATWLARWQGDHTSVAIETQSTFGYTQNWVVRTLTPDAPGIAGIVEELFPEEAITDLKAFFGAADDDDLQYRLGRMVASTTAFGANENIDTVPTSRYVFRTPFRD
;
A
#
# COMPACT_ATOMS: atom_id res chain seq x y z
N MET A 1 0.04 -20.56 -0.07
CA MET A 1 -0.50 -19.43 0.69
C MET A 1 -0.62 -18.27 -0.25
N GLU A 2 -1.77 -17.60 -0.24
CA GLU A 2 -2.14 -16.49 -1.10
C GLU A 2 -2.23 -15.21 -0.27
N LYS A 3 -2.12 -14.05 -0.93
CA LYS A 3 -2.34 -12.75 -0.32
C LYS A 3 -3.49 -12.03 -1.02
N VAL A 4 -4.45 -11.57 -0.23
CA VAL A 4 -5.55 -10.72 -0.67
C VAL A 4 -5.36 -9.33 -0.07
N ILE A 5 -5.41 -8.30 -0.91
CA ILE A 5 -5.40 -6.90 -0.46
C ILE A 5 -6.76 -6.29 -0.73
N ALA A 6 -7.40 -5.77 0.31
CA ALA A 6 -8.63 -5.00 0.24
C ALA A 6 -8.34 -3.51 0.41
N VAL A 7 -8.87 -2.68 -0.47
CA VAL A 7 -8.80 -1.22 -0.44
C VAL A 7 -10.20 -0.70 -0.09
N LEU A 8 -10.31 -0.04 1.06
CA LEU A 8 -11.55 0.55 1.56
C LEU A 8 -11.59 2.00 1.14
N MET A 9 -12.56 2.37 0.30
CA MET A 9 -12.71 3.71 -0.24
C MET A 9 -13.87 4.43 0.46
N ARG A 10 -13.58 5.64 0.96
CA ARG A 10 -14.57 6.52 1.59
C ARG A 10 -14.11 7.99 1.60
N PRO A 11 -15.03 8.97 1.53
CA PRO A 11 -14.67 10.39 1.46
C PRO A 11 -13.90 10.91 2.68
N GLU A 12 -14.30 10.49 3.90
CA GLU A 12 -13.77 11.06 5.15
C GLU A 12 -13.37 9.94 6.14
N PRO A 13 -12.14 9.39 6.05
CA PRO A 13 -11.60 8.52 7.08
C PRO A 13 -11.17 9.38 8.29
N ASP A 14 -12.11 9.62 9.20
CA ASP A 14 -11.82 10.25 10.49
C ASP A 14 -11.08 9.30 11.45
N ASP A 15 -10.55 9.85 12.54
CA ASP A 15 -9.73 9.10 13.50
C ASP A 15 -10.54 8.04 14.25
N ASP A 16 -11.82 8.27 14.49
CA ASP A 16 -12.71 7.30 15.15
C ASP A 16 -12.92 6.07 14.26
N TRP A 17 -13.12 6.27 12.96
CA TRP A 17 -13.19 5.17 12.01
C TRP A 17 -11.85 4.46 11.84
N CYS A 18 -10.75 5.21 11.74
CA CYS A 18 -9.41 4.62 11.69
C CYS A 18 -9.13 3.77 12.93
N ALA A 19 -9.51 4.24 14.12
CA ALA A 19 -9.42 3.51 15.37
C ALA A 19 -10.28 2.23 15.36
N ARG A 20 -11.48 2.29 14.79
CA ARG A 20 -12.34 1.11 14.58
C ARG A 20 -11.68 0.08 13.65
N GLN A 21 -11.03 0.52 12.56
CA GLN A 21 -10.35 -0.39 11.61
C GLN A 21 -9.20 -1.16 12.27
N ARG A 22 -8.39 -0.49 13.10
CA ARG A 22 -7.26 -1.11 13.83
C ARG A 22 -7.66 -1.75 15.17
N GLY A 23 -8.93 -1.72 15.54
CA GLY A 23 -9.46 -2.33 16.76
C GLY A 23 -10.45 -3.42 16.40
N HIS A 24 -11.75 -3.14 16.60
CA HIS A 24 -12.84 -4.08 16.38
C HIS A 24 -12.78 -4.82 15.04
N VAL A 25 -12.44 -4.11 13.95
CA VAL A 25 -12.38 -4.74 12.63
C VAL A 25 -11.20 -5.71 12.52
N ALA A 26 -10.02 -5.31 12.99
CA ALA A 26 -8.84 -6.18 13.01
C ALA A 26 -9.06 -7.43 13.88
N ASP A 27 -9.70 -7.27 15.05
CA ASP A 27 -10.04 -8.39 15.94
C ASP A 27 -10.98 -9.39 15.25
N ALA A 28 -12.07 -8.90 14.64
CA ALA A 28 -13.01 -9.73 13.92
C ALA A 28 -12.36 -10.48 12.74
N LEU A 29 -11.43 -9.83 12.02
CA LEU A 29 -10.67 -10.48 10.94
C LEU A 29 -9.71 -11.56 11.46
N LEU A 30 -9.07 -11.35 12.61
CA LEU A 30 -8.20 -12.35 13.25
C LEU A 30 -8.97 -13.59 13.68
N GLU A 31 -10.20 -13.43 14.17
CA GLU A 31 -11.10 -14.52 14.57
C GLU A 31 -11.48 -15.44 13.39
N LEU A 32 -11.41 -14.94 12.15
CA LEU A 32 -11.59 -15.76 10.95
C LEU A 32 -10.42 -16.73 10.70
N GLY A 33 -9.34 -16.65 11.48
CA GLY A 33 -8.20 -17.57 11.39
C GLY A 33 -7.25 -17.27 10.23
N LEU A 34 -7.09 -16.00 9.85
CA LEU A 34 -6.15 -15.59 8.80
C LEU A 34 -4.71 -15.96 9.18
N PHE A 35 -3.89 -16.33 8.18
CA PHE A 35 -2.48 -16.66 8.41
C PHE A 35 -1.62 -15.41 8.64
N GLY A 36 -2.06 -14.26 8.13
CA GLY A 36 -1.46 -12.96 8.36
C GLY A 36 -2.49 -11.86 8.21
N LEU A 37 -2.30 -10.77 8.95
CA LEU A 37 -3.15 -9.58 8.90
C LEU A 37 -2.29 -8.33 9.11
N GLN A 38 -2.44 -7.38 8.19
CA GLN A 38 -1.92 -6.02 8.31
C GLN A 38 -3.01 -5.03 7.93
N VAL A 39 -3.14 -3.96 8.70
CA VAL A 39 -4.09 -2.88 8.47
C VAL A 39 -3.31 -1.57 8.34
N ASN A 40 -3.56 -0.86 7.26
CA ASN A 40 -3.03 0.48 6.98
C ASN A 40 -4.19 1.46 6.97
N VAL A 41 -4.12 2.54 7.76
CA VAL A 41 -5.19 3.55 7.87
C VAL A 41 -4.67 4.96 7.64
N ARG A 42 -5.46 5.81 6.99
CA ARG A 42 -5.16 7.22 6.76
C ARG A 42 -5.62 8.10 7.94
N ASP A 43 -5.04 7.88 9.11
CA ASP A 43 -5.33 8.62 10.34
C ASP A 43 -4.61 9.97 10.44
N SER A 44 -4.91 10.77 11.46
CA SER A 44 -4.35 12.11 11.67
C SER A 44 -2.83 12.18 11.76
N ALA A 45 -2.17 11.10 12.18
CA ALA A 45 -0.71 11.03 12.23
C ALA A 45 -0.06 11.22 10.85
N VAL A 46 -0.75 10.82 9.78
CA VAL A 46 -0.20 10.80 8.41
C VAL A 46 -1.05 11.55 7.39
N ARG A 47 -2.31 11.88 7.69
CA ARG A 47 -3.28 12.40 6.69
C ARG A 47 -2.84 13.69 6.01
N HIS A 48 -1.98 14.46 6.67
CA HIS A 48 -1.45 15.73 6.21
C HIS A 48 -0.14 15.58 5.40
N SER A 49 0.25 14.34 5.06
CA SER A 49 1.45 14.07 4.31
C SER A 49 1.44 14.77 2.95
N LEU A 50 2.59 15.37 2.60
CA LEU A 50 2.82 15.96 1.28
C LEU A 50 2.78 14.93 0.15
N MET A 51 3.01 13.65 0.48
CA MET A 51 3.09 12.54 -0.48
C MET A 51 1.72 11.91 -0.77
N THR A 52 0.71 12.77 -0.94
CA THR A 52 -0.65 12.36 -1.29
C THR A 52 -0.95 12.70 -2.74
N LEU A 53 -1.27 11.67 -3.53
CA LEU A 53 -1.86 11.80 -4.87
C LEU A 53 -3.15 10.99 -4.86
N THR A 54 -4.23 11.56 -5.39
CA THR A 54 -5.55 10.93 -5.36
C THR A 54 -6.24 11.11 -6.70
N THR A 55 -6.61 9.99 -7.32
CA THR A 55 -7.40 9.94 -8.56
C THR A 55 -8.71 9.18 -8.36
N MET A 56 -8.83 8.36 -7.33
CA MET A 56 -10.08 7.66 -7.00
C MET A 56 -11.07 8.56 -6.26
N ASP A 57 -12.35 8.35 -6.57
CA ASP A 57 -13.49 8.97 -5.90
C ASP A 57 -14.55 7.87 -5.67
N PRO A 58 -14.81 7.44 -4.42
CA PRO A 58 -14.18 7.91 -3.18
C PRO A 58 -12.69 7.55 -3.05
N PRO A 59 -11.89 8.32 -2.28
CA PRO A 59 -10.48 8.03 -2.07
C PRO A 59 -10.27 6.81 -1.17
N ALA A 60 -9.10 6.17 -1.27
CA ALA A 60 -8.70 5.11 -0.34
C ALA A 60 -8.47 5.69 1.07
N GLY A 61 -9.19 5.13 2.05
CA GLY A 61 -9.07 5.47 3.47
C GLY A 61 -8.33 4.42 4.30
N ALA A 62 -8.39 3.14 3.88
CA ALA A 62 -7.62 2.06 4.49
C ALA A 62 -7.25 0.98 3.47
N VAL A 63 -6.19 0.24 3.77
CA VAL A 63 -5.73 -0.92 3.00
C VAL A 63 -5.49 -2.08 3.95
N VAL A 64 -6.15 -3.20 3.72
CA VAL A 64 -6.07 -4.40 4.56
C VAL A 64 -5.42 -5.52 3.76
N SER A 65 -4.27 -5.99 4.23
CA SER A 65 -3.58 -7.16 3.66
C SER A 65 -3.88 -8.40 4.49
N MET A 66 -4.38 -9.44 3.83
CA MET A 66 -4.78 -10.71 4.44
C MET A 66 -4.07 -11.87 3.75
N TRP A 67 -3.43 -12.74 4.53
CA TRP A 67 -2.83 -13.97 4.00
C TRP A 67 -3.74 -15.15 4.33
N THR A 68 -4.03 -15.95 3.30
CA THR A 68 -5.00 -17.04 3.36
C THR A 68 -4.49 -18.26 2.60
N GLN A 69 -5.15 -19.40 2.76
CA GLN A 69 -4.89 -20.57 1.94
C GLN A 69 -5.59 -20.49 0.57
N GLN A 70 -6.74 -19.82 0.49
CA GLN A 70 -7.59 -19.79 -0.70
C GLN A 70 -8.46 -18.51 -0.75
N CYS A 71 -8.22 -17.67 -1.76
CA CYS A 71 -8.90 -16.37 -1.95
C CYS A 71 -10.40 -16.48 -2.29
N TYR A 72 -10.86 -17.67 -2.67
CA TYR A 72 -12.26 -17.96 -3.02
C TYR A 72 -12.98 -18.78 -1.93
N GLY A 73 -12.34 -19.00 -0.79
CA GLY A 73 -12.93 -19.74 0.34
C GLY A 73 -13.80 -18.85 1.24
N ASP A 74 -14.62 -19.50 2.08
CA ASP A 74 -15.54 -18.83 3.02
C ASP A 74 -14.85 -17.83 3.94
N GLN A 75 -13.59 -18.09 4.34
CA GLN A 75 -12.78 -17.17 5.14
C GLN A 75 -12.65 -15.79 4.49
N ILE A 76 -12.30 -15.73 3.20
CA ILE A 76 -12.14 -14.47 2.48
C ILE A 76 -13.50 -13.87 2.11
N HIS A 77 -14.50 -14.67 1.75
CA HIS A 77 -15.85 -14.16 1.53
C HIS A 77 -16.42 -13.47 2.77
N ALA A 78 -16.23 -14.05 3.96
CA ALA A 78 -16.65 -13.45 5.22
C ALA A 78 -15.89 -12.15 5.50
N ALA A 79 -14.56 -12.16 5.32
CA ALA A 79 -13.72 -10.97 5.50
C ALA A 79 -14.14 -9.81 4.57
N LEU A 80 -14.29 -10.08 3.27
CA LEU A 80 -14.68 -9.04 2.29
C LEU A 80 -16.10 -8.54 2.52
N LYS A 81 -17.04 -9.43 2.89
CA LYS A 81 -18.40 -9.02 3.25
C LYS A 81 -18.40 -8.07 4.45
N PHE A 82 -17.60 -8.36 5.47
CA PHE A 82 -17.48 -7.52 6.66
C PHE A 82 -16.80 -6.18 6.35
N LEU A 83 -15.68 -6.18 5.63
CA LEU A 83 -14.99 -4.95 5.20
C LEU A 83 -15.86 -4.07 4.29
N GLY A 84 -16.73 -4.67 3.48
CA GLY A 84 -17.67 -3.93 2.64
C GLY A 84 -18.73 -3.15 3.43
N GLN A 85 -18.92 -3.44 4.74
CA GLN A 85 -19.79 -2.67 5.62
C GLN A 85 -19.10 -1.44 6.23
N GLU A 86 -17.78 -1.34 6.10
CA GLU A 86 -16.95 -0.31 6.73
C GLU A 86 -16.57 0.82 5.76
N CYS A 87 -17.01 0.77 4.50
CA CYS A 87 -16.66 1.73 3.45
C CYS A 87 -17.81 1.94 2.45
N GLU A 88 -17.68 2.97 1.61
CA GLU A 88 -18.65 3.23 0.54
C GLU A 88 -18.40 2.32 -0.66
N GLN A 89 -17.14 2.06 -0.97
CA GLN A 89 -16.73 1.13 -2.00
C GLN A 89 -15.57 0.25 -1.53
N LEU A 90 -15.68 -1.05 -1.81
CA LEU A 90 -14.65 -2.04 -1.50
C LEU A 90 -14.04 -2.60 -2.79
N ALA A 91 -12.72 -2.51 -2.91
CA ALA A 91 -11.96 -3.19 -3.95
C ALA A 91 -11.09 -4.28 -3.32
N ALA A 92 -11.08 -5.50 -3.87
CA ALA A 92 -10.19 -6.56 -3.38
C ALA A 92 -9.45 -7.25 -4.53
N TYR A 93 -8.19 -7.60 -4.26
CA TYR A 93 -7.25 -8.11 -5.24
C TYR A 93 -6.48 -9.30 -4.66
N LEU A 94 -6.41 -10.39 -5.42
CA LEU A 94 -5.41 -11.43 -5.22
C LEU A 94 -4.08 -10.93 -5.81
N VAL A 95 -3.00 -11.07 -5.05
CA VAL A 95 -1.68 -10.55 -5.43
C VAL A 95 -0.56 -11.58 -5.26
N THR A 96 0.50 -11.43 -6.04
CA THR A 96 1.82 -12.02 -5.72
C THR A 96 2.66 -10.98 -4.98
N GLU A 97 3.28 -11.38 -3.89
CA GLU A 97 4.08 -10.51 -3.03
C GLU A 97 5.59 -10.69 -3.30
N SER A 98 6.33 -9.59 -3.27
CA SER A 98 7.79 -9.56 -3.29
C SER A 98 8.27 -8.49 -2.29
N VAL A 99 9.32 -8.78 -1.54
CA VAL A 99 9.84 -7.87 -0.49
C VAL A 99 11.30 -7.52 -0.77
N PRO A 100 11.59 -6.60 -1.73
CA PRO A 100 12.96 -6.18 -2.04
C PRO A 100 13.71 -5.57 -0.85
N LEU A 101 13.03 -4.88 0.06
CA LEU A 101 13.60 -4.33 1.28
C LEU A 101 12.71 -4.69 2.47
N ALA A 102 13.17 -5.61 3.31
CA ALA A 102 12.40 -6.04 4.48
C ALA A 102 12.32 -4.91 5.53
N ALA A 103 11.11 -4.64 5.99
CA ALA A 103 10.88 -3.72 7.10
C ALA A 103 11.42 -4.30 8.42
N PRO A 104 11.94 -3.46 9.33
CA PRO A 104 12.23 -3.89 10.70
C PRO A 104 11.00 -4.49 11.39
N PRO A 105 11.17 -5.50 12.26
CA PRO A 105 10.06 -6.07 13.01
C PRO A 105 9.44 -5.02 13.94
N THR A 106 8.12 -5.04 14.05
CA THR A 106 7.34 -4.19 14.95
C THR A 106 6.52 -5.06 15.89
N GLU A 107 6.24 -4.56 17.10
CA GLU A 107 5.34 -5.25 18.01
C GLU A 107 3.95 -5.44 17.37
N PRO A 108 3.34 -6.63 17.45
CA PRO A 108 2.04 -6.88 16.85
C PRO A 108 0.96 -5.91 17.33
N GLY A 109 0.20 -5.34 16.40
CA GLY A 109 -0.86 -4.38 16.68
C GLY A 109 -0.37 -2.97 17.03
N CYS A 110 0.95 -2.76 17.15
CA CYS A 110 1.52 -1.43 17.33
C CYS A 110 1.72 -0.73 15.98
N ARG A 111 1.67 0.61 16.03
CA ARG A 111 1.96 1.45 14.87
C ARG A 111 3.44 1.32 14.50
N THR A 112 3.73 1.03 13.25
CA THR A 112 5.09 1.17 12.71
C THR A 112 5.46 2.66 12.72
N THR A 113 6.58 3.02 13.35
CA THR A 113 7.08 4.41 13.36
C THR A 113 7.29 4.92 11.93
N GLY A 114 6.93 6.19 11.70
CA GLY A 114 7.05 6.83 10.38
C GLY A 114 5.76 6.78 9.56
N LEU A 115 5.93 6.66 8.24
CA LEU A 115 4.87 6.70 7.23
C LEU A 115 4.93 5.42 6.40
N ALA A 116 3.79 4.73 6.23
CA ALA A 116 3.62 3.74 5.17
C ALA A 116 2.85 4.37 4.00
N ASN A 117 3.50 4.62 2.88
CA ASN A 117 2.84 5.12 1.68
C ASN A 117 2.41 3.94 0.81
N ILE A 118 1.11 3.84 0.52
CA ILE A 118 0.59 2.84 -0.39
C ILE A 118 0.45 3.45 -1.78
N ALA A 119 1.23 2.94 -2.74
CA ALA A 119 1.15 3.35 -4.14
C ALA A 119 0.25 2.38 -4.93
N LEU A 120 -0.86 2.89 -5.47
CA LEU A 120 -1.82 2.13 -6.28
C LEU A 120 -1.58 2.38 -7.77
N LEU A 121 -0.89 1.44 -8.40
CA LEU A 121 -0.39 1.56 -9.76
C LEU A 121 -1.43 1.09 -10.78
N ARG A 122 -1.58 1.84 -11.88
CA ARG A 122 -2.23 1.35 -13.10
C ARG A 122 -1.20 1.07 -14.18
N ARG A 123 -1.44 0.01 -14.96
CA ARG A 123 -0.68 -0.26 -16.18
C ARG A 123 -1.31 0.53 -17.34
N PRO A 124 -0.54 1.37 -18.05
CA PRO A 124 -1.05 2.01 -19.27
C PRO A 124 -1.48 0.99 -20.32
N ALA A 125 -2.58 1.24 -21.02
CA ALA A 125 -3.13 0.32 -22.01
C ALA A 125 -2.17 0.00 -23.18
N HIS A 126 -1.24 0.92 -23.48
CA HIS A 126 -0.25 0.75 -24.53
C HIS A 126 0.98 -0.06 -24.11
N LEU A 127 1.16 -0.37 -22.81
CA LEU A 127 2.24 -1.21 -22.31
C LEU A 127 1.73 -2.64 -22.09
N ASP A 128 2.35 -3.60 -22.76
CA ASP A 128 2.11 -5.00 -22.45
C ASP A 128 2.58 -5.34 -21.02
N GLN A 129 2.04 -6.42 -20.46
CA GLN A 129 2.26 -6.77 -19.07
C GLN A 129 3.73 -7.11 -18.78
N ALA A 130 4.41 -7.83 -19.69
CA ALA A 130 5.79 -8.25 -19.47
C ALA A 130 6.72 -7.05 -19.47
N THR A 131 6.54 -6.12 -20.42
CA THR A 131 7.27 -4.86 -20.45
C THR A 131 7.00 -4.02 -19.20
N TRP A 132 5.74 -3.92 -18.77
CA TRP A 132 5.38 -3.15 -17.57
C TRP A 132 6.03 -3.72 -16.29
N LEU A 133 6.00 -5.05 -16.11
CA LEU A 133 6.66 -5.72 -14.98
C LEU A 133 8.19 -5.57 -15.03
N ALA A 134 8.81 -5.69 -16.21
CA ALA A 134 10.24 -5.49 -16.35
C ALA A 134 10.66 -4.08 -15.92
N ARG A 135 9.91 -3.06 -16.35
CA ARG A 135 10.20 -1.66 -15.97
C ARG A 135 9.88 -1.35 -14.52
N TRP A 136 8.77 -1.87 -13.98
CA TRP A 136 8.38 -1.61 -12.59
C TRP A 136 9.17 -2.45 -11.58
N GLN A 137 9.15 -3.77 -11.70
CA GLN A 137 9.80 -4.66 -10.72
C GLN A 137 11.30 -4.81 -10.99
N GLY A 138 11.73 -4.79 -12.25
CA GLY A 138 13.14 -4.88 -12.62
C GLY A 138 13.86 -3.55 -12.45
N ASP A 139 13.47 -2.54 -13.23
CA ASP A 139 14.24 -1.28 -13.33
C ASP A 139 13.92 -0.30 -12.19
N HIS A 140 12.64 -0.08 -11.87
CA HIS A 140 12.23 0.97 -10.93
C HIS A 140 12.54 0.63 -9.46
N THR A 141 12.56 -0.66 -9.08
CA THR A 141 12.80 -1.07 -7.69
C THR A 141 14.09 -0.50 -7.10
N SER A 142 15.22 -0.57 -7.83
CA SER A 142 16.49 0.01 -7.34
C SER A 142 16.43 1.53 -7.31
N VAL A 143 15.79 2.17 -8.29
CA VAL A 143 15.61 3.63 -8.31
C VAL A 143 14.83 4.09 -7.08
N ALA A 144 13.71 3.45 -6.75
CA ALA A 144 12.91 3.80 -5.57
C ALA A 144 13.75 3.71 -4.28
N ILE A 145 14.40 2.56 -4.06
CA ILE A 145 15.22 2.33 -2.86
C ILE A 145 16.42 3.28 -2.76
N GLU A 146 17.09 3.59 -3.88
CA GLU A 146 18.29 4.45 -3.87
C GLU A 146 17.97 5.94 -3.77
N THR A 147 16.82 6.37 -4.30
CA THR A 147 16.48 7.79 -4.43
C THR A 147 15.57 8.31 -3.35
N GLN A 148 15.06 7.44 -2.48
CA GLN A 148 14.22 7.79 -1.35
C GLN A 148 14.82 7.30 -0.03
N SER A 149 14.34 7.84 1.09
CA SER A 149 14.73 7.40 2.44
C SER A 149 13.98 6.14 2.90
N THR A 150 13.63 5.25 1.96
CA THR A 150 12.77 4.10 2.23
C THR A 150 13.49 3.08 3.12
N PHE A 151 12.86 2.66 4.22
CA PHE A 151 13.40 1.61 5.12
C PHE A 151 12.65 0.27 5.03
N GLY A 152 11.59 0.20 4.23
CA GLY A 152 10.85 -1.03 3.91
C GLY A 152 10.12 -0.87 2.58
N TYR A 153 10.17 -1.88 1.72
CA TYR A 153 9.61 -1.83 0.37
C TYR A 153 9.02 -3.19 -0.02
N THR A 154 7.71 -3.23 -0.20
CA THR A 154 6.95 -4.44 -0.60
C THR A 154 6.17 -4.17 -1.88
N GLN A 155 6.30 -5.06 -2.86
CA GLN A 155 5.57 -5.02 -4.12
C GLN A 155 4.52 -6.11 -4.16
N ASN A 156 3.31 -5.75 -4.58
CA ASN A 156 2.19 -6.66 -4.75
C ASN A 156 1.65 -6.53 -6.17
N TRP A 157 1.97 -7.48 -7.04
CA TRP A 157 1.43 -7.51 -8.39
C TRP A 157 0.02 -8.13 -8.36
N VAL A 158 -0.97 -7.41 -8.88
CA VAL A 158 -2.37 -7.88 -8.94
C VAL A 158 -2.51 -8.95 -10.02
N VAL A 159 -2.84 -10.16 -9.60
CA VAL A 159 -3.08 -11.29 -10.51
C VAL A 159 -4.56 -11.48 -10.82
N ARG A 160 -5.45 -11.06 -9.92
CA ARG A 160 -6.90 -11.18 -10.10
C ARG A 160 -7.67 -10.18 -9.23
N THR A 161 -8.66 -9.53 -9.83
CA THR A 161 -9.68 -8.76 -9.11
C THR A 161 -10.74 -9.68 -8.51
N LEU A 162 -11.12 -9.44 -7.25
CA LEU A 162 -12.03 -10.29 -6.46
C LEU A 162 -13.39 -9.65 -6.18
N THR A 163 -13.55 -8.34 -6.29
CA THR A 163 -14.84 -7.64 -6.15
C THR A 163 -15.30 -7.04 -7.48
N PRO A 164 -16.62 -6.95 -7.72
CA PRO A 164 -17.15 -6.22 -8.87
C PRO A 164 -16.78 -4.73 -8.77
N ASP A 165 -16.66 -4.07 -9.92
CA ASP A 165 -16.42 -2.62 -10.03
C ASP A 165 -15.16 -2.10 -9.31
N ALA A 166 -14.22 -2.99 -8.97
CA ALA A 166 -12.95 -2.58 -8.40
C ALA A 166 -12.16 -1.72 -9.40
N PRO A 167 -11.51 -0.62 -8.96
CA PRO A 167 -10.63 0.16 -9.81
C PRO A 167 -9.56 -0.69 -10.49
N GLY A 168 -9.13 -0.30 -11.69
CA GLY A 168 -8.15 -1.02 -12.51
C GLY A 168 -6.72 -0.98 -11.99
N ILE A 169 -6.50 -1.37 -10.74
CA ILE A 169 -5.19 -1.43 -10.07
C ILE A 169 -4.44 -2.67 -10.57
N ALA A 170 -3.24 -2.45 -11.10
CA ALA A 170 -2.34 -3.49 -11.59
C ALA A 170 -1.23 -3.84 -10.58
N GLY A 171 -0.87 -2.91 -9.70
CA GLY A 171 0.15 -3.12 -8.68
C GLY A 171 -0.11 -2.30 -7.43
N ILE A 172 0.29 -2.82 -6.28
CA ILE A 172 0.18 -2.16 -4.98
C ILE A 172 1.56 -2.21 -4.33
N VAL A 173 2.19 -1.05 -4.15
CA VAL A 173 3.48 -0.93 -3.43
C VAL A 173 3.20 -0.42 -2.02
N GLU A 174 3.85 -1.00 -1.02
CA GLU A 174 3.96 -0.42 0.32
C GLU A 174 5.40 0.01 0.54
N GLU A 175 5.58 1.29 0.86
CA GLU A 175 6.88 1.91 1.10
C GLU A 175 6.88 2.55 2.49
N LEU A 176 7.92 2.29 3.28
CA LEU A 176 8.05 2.83 4.63
C LEU A 176 9.10 3.94 4.69
N PHE A 177 8.72 5.08 5.25
CA PHE A 177 9.56 6.28 5.37
C PHE A 177 9.65 6.78 6.81
N PRO A 178 10.74 7.46 7.20
CA PRO A 178 10.86 8.16 8.47
C PRO A 178 9.71 9.15 8.71
N GLU A 179 9.48 9.53 9.96
CA GLU A 179 8.39 10.44 10.34
C GLU A 179 8.56 11.83 9.72
N GLU A 180 9.80 12.29 9.57
CA GLU A 180 10.16 13.56 8.94
C GLU A 180 9.66 13.64 7.49
N ALA A 181 9.61 12.50 6.78
CA ALA A 181 9.18 12.41 5.40
C ALA A 181 7.68 12.68 5.19
N ILE A 182 6.89 12.78 6.27
CA ILE A 182 5.48 13.19 6.20
C ILE A 182 5.37 14.64 5.73
N THR A 183 6.27 15.51 6.18
CA THR A 183 6.18 16.97 5.94
C THR A 183 7.38 17.58 5.23
N ASP A 184 8.45 16.80 4.99
CA ASP A 184 9.67 17.28 4.35
C ASP A 184 10.04 16.41 3.14
N LEU A 185 10.09 17.03 1.95
CA LEU A 185 10.50 16.38 0.72
C LEU A 185 11.98 15.97 0.72
N LYS A 186 12.88 16.74 1.33
CA LYS A 186 14.30 16.35 1.46
C LYS A 186 14.42 15.11 2.32
N ALA A 187 13.67 15.04 3.42
CA ALA A 187 13.61 13.85 4.25
C ALA A 187 13.07 12.65 3.46
N PHE A 188 11.97 12.82 2.72
CA PHE A 188 11.37 11.76 1.89
C PHE A 188 12.33 11.20 0.82
N PHE A 189 13.06 12.08 0.13
CA PHE A 189 14.06 11.67 -0.88
C PHE A 189 15.41 11.27 -0.26
N GLY A 190 15.60 11.45 1.06
CA GLY A 190 16.90 11.25 1.72
C GLY A 190 17.99 12.15 1.13
N ALA A 191 17.61 13.36 0.71
CA ALA A 191 18.50 14.30 0.02
C ALA A 191 19.31 15.13 1.02
N ALA A 192 20.62 15.29 0.76
CA ALA A 192 21.50 16.08 1.61
C ALA A 192 21.31 17.61 1.45
N ASP A 193 20.99 18.04 0.23
CA ASP A 193 20.79 19.43 -0.16
C ASP A 193 19.83 19.53 -1.36
N ASP A 194 19.64 20.75 -1.90
CA ASP A 194 18.73 20.98 -3.02
C ASP A 194 19.22 20.37 -4.35
N ASP A 195 20.53 20.28 -4.57
CA ASP A 195 21.08 19.70 -5.79
C ASP A 195 20.90 18.17 -5.80
N ASP A 196 21.16 17.52 -4.65
CA ASP A 196 20.88 16.09 -4.46
C ASP A 196 19.38 15.79 -4.57
N LEU A 197 18.52 16.67 -4.02
CA LEU A 197 17.07 16.54 -4.16
C LEU A 197 16.65 16.58 -5.64
N GLN A 198 17.15 17.54 -6.42
CA GLN A 198 16.87 17.64 -7.85
C GLN A 198 17.34 16.41 -8.63
N TYR A 199 18.53 15.90 -8.31
CA TYR A 199 19.07 14.69 -8.92
C TYR A 199 18.18 13.46 -8.65
N ARG A 200 17.78 13.25 -7.39
CA ARG A 200 16.91 12.14 -6.97
C ARG A 200 15.52 12.23 -7.59
N LEU A 201 14.92 13.42 -7.57
CA LEU A 201 13.64 13.69 -8.25
C LEU A 201 13.72 13.39 -9.74
N GLY A 202 14.78 13.82 -10.42
CA GLY A 202 14.97 13.54 -11.86
C GLY A 202 14.98 12.05 -12.17
N ARG A 203 15.70 11.25 -11.38
CA ARG A 203 15.71 9.78 -11.49
C ARG A 203 14.32 9.18 -11.24
N MET A 204 13.63 9.63 -10.20
CA MET A 204 12.29 9.16 -9.83
C MET A 204 11.26 9.45 -10.93
N VAL A 205 11.24 10.68 -11.46
CA VAL A 205 10.34 11.09 -12.57
C VAL A 205 10.63 10.28 -13.82
N ALA A 206 11.89 10.14 -14.22
CA ALA A 206 12.25 9.35 -15.39
C ALA A 206 11.81 7.88 -15.25
N SER A 207 12.03 7.30 -14.07
CA SER A 207 11.69 5.91 -13.79
C SER A 207 10.18 5.68 -13.74
N THR A 208 9.42 6.52 -13.02
CA THR A 208 7.95 6.43 -12.97
C THR A 208 7.28 6.66 -14.32
N THR A 209 7.84 7.54 -15.15
CA THR A 209 7.39 7.75 -16.53
C THR A 209 7.56 6.50 -17.38
N ALA A 210 8.65 5.75 -17.19
CA ALA A 210 8.93 4.57 -18.00
C ALA A 210 7.86 3.47 -17.88
N PHE A 211 7.16 3.37 -16.75
CA PHE A 211 6.06 2.40 -16.56
C PHE A 211 4.68 3.05 -16.33
N GLY A 212 4.56 4.37 -16.49
CA GLY A 212 3.30 5.11 -16.50
C GLY A 212 2.72 5.47 -15.12
N ALA A 213 3.51 5.36 -14.05
CA ALA A 213 3.09 5.75 -12.71
C ALA A 213 3.04 7.26 -12.48
N ASN A 214 3.53 8.07 -13.42
CA ASN A 214 3.50 9.53 -13.35
C ASN A 214 2.13 10.15 -13.70
N GLU A 215 1.20 9.39 -14.31
CA GLU A 215 -0.07 9.93 -14.83
C GLU A 215 -1.29 9.53 -14.01
N ASN A 216 -1.36 8.25 -13.60
CA ASN A 216 -2.57 7.69 -12.99
C ASN A 216 -2.19 6.78 -11.82
N ILE A 217 -1.87 7.42 -10.70
CA ILE A 217 -1.45 6.78 -9.45
C ILE A 217 -2.21 7.41 -8.29
N ASP A 218 -2.55 6.60 -7.29
CA ASP A 218 -2.84 7.12 -5.95
C ASP A 218 -1.66 6.80 -5.05
N THR A 219 -1.21 7.76 -4.26
CA THR A 219 -0.29 7.54 -3.15
C THR A 219 -1.03 7.87 -1.87
N VAL A 220 -1.24 6.85 -1.05
CA VAL A 220 -2.11 6.90 0.13
C VAL A 220 -1.21 6.85 1.36
N PRO A 221 -0.99 7.97 2.05
CA PRO A 221 -0.23 7.97 3.29
C PRO A 221 -1.03 7.26 4.38
N THR A 222 -0.41 6.26 5.01
CA THR A 222 -1.05 5.42 6.02
C THR A 222 -0.16 5.18 7.24
N SER A 223 -0.81 5.01 8.38
CA SER A 223 -0.24 4.40 9.58
C SER A 223 -0.38 2.89 9.45
N ARG A 224 0.73 2.16 9.64
CA ARG A 224 0.82 0.70 9.43
C ARG A 224 0.76 -0.08 10.72
N TYR A 225 -0.11 -1.09 10.77
CA TYR A 225 -0.31 -1.99 11.90
C TYR A 225 -0.25 -3.44 11.44
N VAL A 226 0.79 -4.17 11.87
CA VAL A 226 0.91 -5.61 11.60
C VAL A 226 0.37 -6.38 12.79
N PHE A 227 -0.70 -7.15 12.63
CA PHE A 227 -1.29 -7.95 13.72
C PHE A 227 -0.77 -9.37 13.74
N ARG A 228 -0.48 -9.93 12.56
CA ARG A 228 0.05 -11.28 12.41
C ARG A 228 0.88 -11.36 11.13
N THR A 229 2.12 -11.83 11.26
CA THR A 229 2.94 -12.18 10.09
C THR A 229 2.64 -13.61 9.65
N PRO A 230 2.51 -13.88 8.34
CA PRO A 230 2.37 -15.23 7.81
C PRO A 230 3.73 -15.93 7.65
N PHE A 231 4.82 -15.20 7.82
CA PHE A 231 6.19 -15.69 7.72
C PHE A 231 6.66 -16.10 9.11
N ARG A 232 7.27 -17.28 9.21
CA ARG A 232 7.92 -17.72 10.44
C ARG A 232 9.32 -17.12 10.51
N ASP A 233 9.76 -16.83 11.72
CA ASP A 233 11.19 -16.67 12.03
C ASP A 233 11.95 -18.00 11.83
#